data_AF-A0A520EHG7-F1
#
_entry.id   AF-A0A520EHG7-F1
#
_cell.length_a   1.000
_cell.length_b   1.000
_cell.length_c   1.000
_cell.angle_alpha   90.00
_cell.angle_beta   90.00
_cell.angle_gamma   90.00
#
_symmetry.space_group_name_H-M   'P 1'
#
loop_
_entity.id
_entity.type
_entity.pdbx_description
1 polymer ?
#
loop_
_entity_poly.entity_id
_entity_poly.type
_entity_poly.pdbx_seq_one_letter_code
_entity_poly.pdbx_strand_id
1 'polypeptide(L)'
;MNWVSAITLPARAGLAIAEQAIGVAEVALATTRMALATGASGTAGVASLANPRGGTMQLLTQLGQLTSDDRALGNALKEGGPLDRLLAQGGVVDRLTSEDGTLERLLSPGGPVERILAPGGPLDRLLAEDGPLERLLAEGGLLDRITATNGPLERLTAKDGPLEVLTRQDGLIERAIAENGILETMLAEDGA
;
A
#
# COMPACT_ATOMS: atom_id res chain seq x y z
N MET A 1 -16.10 50.29 31.34
CA MET A 1 -15.62 49.02 30.75
C MET A 1 -16.44 48.73 29.50
N ASN A 2 -15.80 48.58 28.34
CA ASN A 2 -16.49 48.38 27.08
C ASN A 2 -16.74 46.88 26.85
N TRP A 3 -17.92 46.39 27.22
CA TRP A 3 -18.30 44.96 27.22
C TRP A 3 -18.31 44.32 25.83
N VAL A 4 -18.43 45.13 24.77
CA VAL A 4 -18.33 44.69 23.37
C VAL A 4 -16.93 44.18 23.03
N SER A 5 -15.89 44.75 23.65
CA SER A 5 -14.50 44.32 23.46
C SER A 5 -14.23 42.95 24.08
N ALA A 6 -14.92 42.61 25.17
CA ALA A 6 -14.80 41.30 25.83
C ALA A 6 -15.45 40.17 25.01
N ILE A 7 -16.55 40.47 24.32
CA ILE A 7 -17.30 39.47 23.51
C ILE A 7 -16.61 39.21 22.16
N THR A 8 -15.92 40.21 21.58
CA THR A 8 -15.30 40.10 20.25
C THR A 8 -13.81 39.74 20.28
N LEU A 9 -13.21 39.68 21.47
CA LEU A 9 -11.82 39.25 21.69
C LEU A 9 -11.48 37.86 21.10
N PRO A 10 -12.33 36.81 21.27
CA PRO A 10 -12.07 35.50 20.69
C PRO A 10 -12.14 35.51 19.17
N ALA A 11 -13.06 36.29 18.60
CA ALA A 11 -13.23 36.40 17.16
C ALA A 11 -12.05 37.14 16.49
N ARG A 12 -11.51 38.19 17.13
CA ARG A 12 -10.32 38.91 16.64
C ARG A 12 -9.04 38.10 16.79
N ALA A 13 -8.90 37.34 17.88
CA ALA A 13 -7.80 36.40 18.04
C ALA A 13 -7.87 35.28 16.97
N GLY A 14 -9.07 34.73 16.73
CA GLY A 14 -9.29 33.73 15.67
C GLY A 14 -9.01 34.26 14.26
N LEU A 15 -9.40 35.50 13.96
CA LEU A 15 -9.14 36.12 12.66
C LEU A 15 -7.65 36.40 12.44
N ALA A 16 -6.92 36.87 13.44
CA ALA A 16 -5.47 37.07 13.34
C ALA A 16 -4.70 35.75 13.12
N ILE A 17 -5.14 34.67 13.76
CA ILE A 17 -4.58 33.32 13.56
C ILE A 17 -4.92 32.81 12.14
N ALA A 18 -6.13 33.09 11.65
CA ALA A 18 -6.54 32.70 10.30
C ALA A 18 -5.72 33.45 9.22
N GLU A 19 -5.45 34.75 9.39
CA GLU A 19 -4.60 35.51 8.47
C GLU A 19 -3.15 34.99 8.44
N GLN A 20 -2.60 34.58 9.60
CA GLN A 20 -1.29 33.93 9.62
C GLN A 20 -1.27 32.56 8.95
N ALA A 21 -2.33 31.77 9.11
CA ALA A 21 -2.47 30.48 8.42
C ALA A 21 -2.58 30.65 6.89
N ILE A 22 -3.28 31.69 6.43
CA ILE A 22 -3.39 32.04 5.01
C ILE A 22 -2.03 32.46 4.45
N GLY A 23 -1.23 33.25 5.17
CA GLY A 23 0.12 33.63 4.72
C GLY A 23 1.05 32.41 4.53
N VAL A 24 0.99 31.44 5.43
CA VAL A 24 1.75 30.17 5.30
C VAL A 24 1.22 29.33 4.13
N ALA A 25 -0.09 29.30 3.93
CA ALA A 25 -0.71 28.61 2.80
C ALA A 25 -0.33 29.26 1.46
N GLU A 26 -0.21 30.59 1.39
CA GLU A 26 0.23 31.29 0.18
C GLU A 26 1.70 31.02 -0.12
N VAL A 27 2.58 30.94 0.88
CA VAL A 27 3.97 30.54 0.69
C VAL A 27 4.05 29.10 0.20
N ALA A 28 3.24 28.19 0.79
CA ALA A 28 3.13 26.82 0.31
C ALA A 28 2.58 26.75 -1.11
N LEU A 29 1.60 27.59 -1.47
CA LEU A 29 1.04 27.65 -2.81
C LEU A 29 2.05 28.25 -3.81
N ALA A 30 2.86 29.22 -3.39
CA ALA A 30 3.92 29.82 -4.19
C ALA A 30 5.05 28.82 -4.45
N THR A 31 5.48 28.06 -3.46
CA THR A 31 6.47 26.98 -3.64
C THR A 31 5.89 25.86 -4.49
N THR A 32 4.62 25.51 -4.31
CA THR A 32 3.92 24.54 -5.16
C THR A 32 3.81 25.04 -6.59
N ARG A 33 3.46 26.31 -6.82
CA ARG A 33 3.43 26.92 -8.17
C ARG A 33 4.82 27.03 -8.78
N MET A 34 5.87 27.26 -8.00
CA MET A 34 7.24 27.31 -8.49
C MET A 34 7.78 25.91 -8.82
N ALA A 35 7.44 24.91 -8.01
CA ALA A 35 7.66 23.49 -8.27
C ALA A 35 6.85 23.00 -9.48
N LEU A 36 5.63 23.52 -9.65
CA LEU A 36 4.78 23.23 -10.79
C LEU A 36 5.17 24.05 -12.02
N ALA A 37 5.81 25.21 -11.90
CA ALA A 37 6.35 25.96 -13.03
C ALA A 37 7.66 25.31 -13.53
N THR A 38 8.49 24.79 -12.62
CA THR A 38 9.62 23.93 -12.96
C THR A 38 9.16 22.57 -13.50
N GLY A 39 8.07 22.02 -12.96
CA GLY A 39 7.38 20.82 -13.43
C GLY A 39 6.44 21.00 -14.63
N ALA A 40 6.05 22.23 -14.99
CA ALA A 40 5.20 22.56 -16.15
C ALA A 40 5.97 22.43 -17.46
N SER A 41 7.30 22.31 -17.39
CA SER A 41 8.12 21.69 -18.43
C SER A 41 7.58 20.28 -18.82
N GLY A 42 6.88 19.59 -17.90
CA GLY A 42 6.17 18.33 -18.14
C GLY A 42 4.72 18.48 -18.66
N THR A 43 4.05 19.62 -18.42
CA THR A 43 2.74 19.91 -19.02
C THR A 43 2.83 20.31 -20.50
N ALA A 44 4.00 20.75 -20.96
CA ALA A 44 4.32 20.83 -22.39
C ALA A 44 4.40 19.44 -23.07
N GLY A 45 4.57 18.38 -22.28
CA GLY A 45 4.62 16.99 -22.75
C GLY A 45 3.24 16.44 -23.13
N VAL A 46 2.20 16.73 -22.35
CA VAL A 46 0.83 16.21 -22.62
C VAL A 46 0.18 16.83 -23.86
N ALA A 47 0.50 18.09 -24.20
CA ALA A 47 0.07 18.70 -25.45
C ALA A 47 0.83 18.16 -26.68
N SER A 48 2.05 17.66 -26.48
CA SER A 48 2.88 17.10 -27.56
C SER A 48 2.70 15.58 -27.74
N LEU A 49 2.22 14.88 -26.72
CA LEU A 49 1.68 13.50 -26.82
C LEU A 49 0.48 13.41 -27.78
N ALA A 50 -0.29 14.49 -27.94
CA ALA A 50 -1.38 14.59 -28.91
C ALA A 50 -0.91 14.91 -30.34
N ASN A 51 0.37 15.25 -30.54
CA ASN A 51 0.94 15.59 -31.84
C ASN A 51 1.75 14.39 -32.39
N PRO A 52 1.25 13.62 -33.37
CA PRO A 52 1.87 12.37 -33.81
C PRO A 52 3.25 12.54 -34.45
N ARG A 53 3.67 13.78 -34.80
CA ARG A 53 5.01 14.10 -35.32
C ARG A 53 6.02 14.52 -34.25
N GLY A 54 5.56 14.97 -33.07
CA GLY A 54 6.41 15.43 -31.96
C GLY A 54 6.46 14.47 -30.78
N GLY A 55 5.39 13.72 -30.54
CA GLY A 55 5.26 12.80 -29.42
C GLY A 55 6.23 11.62 -29.48
N THR A 56 6.56 11.10 -30.66
CA THR A 56 7.51 9.98 -30.80
C THR A 56 8.94 10.40 -30.44
N MET A 57 9.39 11.59 -30.85
CA MET A 57 10.69 12.11 -30.46
C MET A 57 10.77 12.45 -28.97
N GLN A 58 9.69 12.93 -28.38
CA GLN A 58 9.61 13.14 -26.93
C GLN A 58 9.57 11.83 -26.14
N LEU A 59 8.89 10.80 -26.65
CA LEU A 59 8.94 9.46 -26.08
C LEU A 59 10.36 8.90 -26.15
N LEU A 60 11.05 9.09 -27.27
CA LEU A 60 12.45 8.69 -27.44
C LEU A 60 13.39 9.43 -26.48
N THR A 61 13.23 10.75 -26.30
CA THR A 61 14.05 11.50 -25.34
C THR A 61 13.71 11.14 -23.89
N GLN A 62 12.44 10.89 -23.58
CA GLN A 62 12.01 10.48 -22.25
C GLN A 62 12.43 9.04 -21.92
N LEU A 63 12.38 8.13 -22.90
CA LEU A 63 12.93 6.79 -22.77
C LEU A 63 14.45 6.86 -22.57
N GLY A 64 15.16 7.66 -23.38
CA GLY A 64 16.59 7.88 -23.23
C GLY A 64 16.98 8.46 -21.86
N GLN A 65 16.15 9.33 -21.28
CA GLN A 65 16.33 9.85 -19.92
C GLN A 65 16.00 8.85 -18.81
N LEU A 66 15.20 7.82 -19.08
CA LEU A 66 14.89 6.78 -18.11
C LEU A 66 15.95 5.67 -18.15
N THR A 67 16.45 5.35 -19.34
CA THR A 67 17.48 4.32 -19.57
C THR A 67 18.91 4.81 -19.38
N SER A 68 19.14 6.10 -19.14
CA SER A 68 20.48 6.62 -18.83
C SER A 68 21.01 6.02 -17.52
N ASP A 69 22.32 5.71 -17.49
CA ASP A 69 22.99 4.93 -16.42
C ASP A 69 22.77 5.46 -14.99
N ASP A 70 22.65 6.79 -14.81
CA ASP A 70 22.47 7.42 -13.50
C ASP A 70 21.00 7.46 -13.01
N ARG A 71 20.04 6.96 -13.80
CA ARG A 71 18.60 6.98 -13.48
C ARG A 71 18.12 5.60 -13.05
N ALA A 72 16.87 5.51 -12.59
CA ALA A 72 16.33 4.30 -11.99
C ALA A 72 16.43 3.05 -12.90
N LEU A 73 16.11 3.15 -14.20
CA LEU A 73 16.25 1.99 -15.09
C LEU A 73 17.71 1.74 -15.47
N GLY A 74 18.50 2.77 -15.78
CA GLY A 74 19.94 2.58 -16.07
C GLY A 74 20.70 1.92 -14.91
N ASN A 75 20.46 2.35 -13.66
CA ASN A 75 21.02 1.73 -12.47
C ASN A 75 20.49 0.32 -12.20
N ALA A 76 19.30 0.00 -12.68
CA ALA A 76 18.72 -1.32 -12.53
C ALA A 76 19.26 -2.30 -13.59
N LEU A 77 19.49 -1.81 -14.81
CA LEU A 77 19.98 -2.53 -15.99
C LEU A 77 21.51 -2.63 -16.08
N LYS A 78 22.26 -1.82 -15.33
CA LYS A 78 23.73 -1.91 -15.29
C LYS A 78 24.20 -3.30 -14.83
N GLU A 79 25.41 -3.66 -15.23
CA GLU A 79 26.06 -4.90 -14.82
C GLU A 79 26.16 -5.00 -13.29
N GLY A 80 25.66 -6.10 -12.72
CA GLY A 80 25.52 -6.32 -11.27
C GLY A 80 24.33 -5.58 -10.63
N GLY A 81 23.53 -4.86 -11.42
CA GLY A 81 22.29 -4.22 -11.00
C GLY A 81 21.22 -5.22 -10.53
N PRO A 82 20.15 -4.74 -9.87
CA PRO A 82 19.06 -5.61 -9.43
C PRO A 82 18.33 -6.31 -10.59
N LEU A 83 18.07 -5.64 -11.72
CA LEU A 83 17.44 -6.31 -12.87
C LEU A 83 18.42 -7.26 -13.55
N ASP A 84 19.68 -6.86 -13.69
CA ASP A 84 20.73 -7.71 -14.23
C ASP A 84 20.87 -9.02 -13.43
N ARG A 85 20.86 -8.97 -12.10
CA ARG A 85 20.87 -10.17 -11.24
C ARG A 85 19.60 -11.00 -11.29
N LEU A 86 18.44 -10.37 -11.52
CA LEU A 86 17.17 -11.09 -11.65
C LEU A 86 17.11 -11.88 -12.98
N LEU A 87 17.65 -11.29 -14.05
CA LEU A 87 17.64 -11.80 -15.42
C LEU A 87 18.89 -12.60 -15.79
N ALA A 88 19.96 -12.52 -14.99
CA ALA A 88 21.17 -13.30 -15.17
C ALA A 88 20.87 -14.80 -15.16
N GLN A 89 21.75 -15.58 -15.80
CA GLN A 89 21.70 -17.04 -15.78
C GLN A 89 21.82 -17.56 -14.34
N GLY A 90 20.89 -18.42 -13.93
CA GLY A 90 20.73 -18.87 -12.55
C GLY A 90 20.11 -17.83 -11.60
N GLY A 91 19.64 -16.69 -12.13
CA GLY A 91 18.87 -15.66 -11.43
C GLY A 91 17.44 -16.09 -11.12
N VAL A 92 16.67 -15.22 -10.45
CA VAL A 92 15.31 -15.56 -10.01
C VAL A 92 14.39 -15.82 -11.20
N VAL A 93 14.45 -14.98 -12.24
CA VAL A 93 13.61 -15.13 -13.43
C VAL A 93 13.99 -16.40 -14.18
N ASP A 94 15.29 -16.65 -14.35
CA ASP A 94 15.79 -17.86 -15.00
C ASP A 94 15.33 -19.14 -14.28
N ARG A 95 15.43 -19.21 -12.93
CA ARG A 95 14.94 -20.37 -12.15
C ARG A 95 13.42 -20.52 -12.16
N LEU A 96 12.69 -19.42 -12.24
CA LEU A 96 11.23 -19.46 -12.31
C LEU A 96 10.75 -19.97 -13.68
N THR A 97 11.47 -19.62 -14.75
CA THR A 97 11.12 -19.90 -16.15
C THR A 97 11.88 -21.07 -16.78
N SER A 98 12.83 -21.68 -16.07
CA SER A 98 13.55 -22.87 -16.54
C SER A 98 12.61 -24.06 -16.74
N GLU A 99 13.07 -25.08 -17.48
CA GLU A 99 12.42 -26.40 -17.46
C GLU A 99 12.29 -26.89 -16.00
N ASP A 100 11.09 -27.36 -15.64
CA ASP A 100 10.67 -27.71 -14.27
C ASP A 100 10.72 -26.56 -13.23
N GLY A 101 10.89 -25.32 -13.70
CA GLY A 101 10.79 -24.12 -12.89
C GLY A 101 9.40 -23.96 -12.26
N THR A 102 9.30 -23.15 -11.21
CA THR A 102 8.05 -22.99 -10.47
C THR A 102 6.92 -22.44 -11.35
N LEU A 103 7.22 -21.55 -12.31
CA LEU A 103 6.19 -21.04 -13.22
C LEU A 103 5.75 -22.12 -14.21
N GLU A 104 6.70 -22.87 -14.79
CA GLU A 104 6.38 -23.97 -15.72
C GLU A 104 5.51 -25.02 -15.02
N ARG A 105 5.83 -25.41 -13.78
CA ARG A 105 5.02 -26.37 -13.00
C ARG A 105 3.64 -25.83 -12.60
N LEU A 106 3.51 -24.52 -12.45
CA LEU A 106 2.23 -23.89 -12.12
C LEU A 106 1.31 -23.81 -13.35
N LEU A 107 1.90 -23.53 -14.51
CA LEU A 107 1.24 -23.30 -15.79
C LEU A 107 1.16 -24.56 -16.67
N SER A 108 1.82 -25.65 -16.28
CA SER A 108 1.80 -26.90 -17.02
C SER A 108 0.37 -27.47 -17.13
N PRO A 109 0.08 -28.28 -18.17
CA PRO A 109 -1.21 -28.92 -18.31
C PRO A 109 -1.60 -29.75 -17.08
N GLY A 110 -2.77 -29.50 -16.52
CA GLY A 110 -3.24 -30.06 -15.25
C GLY A 110 -2.62 -29.43 -14.00
N GLY A 111 -1.85 -28.36 -14.17
CA GLY A 111 -1.20 -27.62 -13.10
C GLY A 111 -2.18 -26.89 -12.19
N PRO A 112 -1.71 -26.38 -11.04
CA PRO A 112 -2.53 -25.65 -10.08
C PRO A 112 -3.29 -24.47 -10.69
N VAL A 113 -2.67 -23.72 -11.60
CA VAL A 113 -3.30 -22.55 -12.24
C VAL A 113 -4.48 -22.99 -13.11
N GLU A 114 -4.28 -24.00 -13.95
CA GLU A 114 -5.35 -24.56 -14.78
C GLU A 114 -6.47 -25.14 -13.91
N ARG A 115 -6.17 -25.86 -12.82
CA ARG A 115 -7.19 -26.41 -11.93
C ARG A 115 -8.01 -25.34 -11.20
N ILE A 116 -7.38 -24.21 -10.86
CA ILE A 116 -8.06 -23.10 -10.19
C ILE A 116 -8.99 -22.38 -11.19
N LEU A 117 -8.53 -22.17 -12.43
CA LEU A 117 -9.25 -21.47 -13.50
C LEU A 117 -10.19 -22.37 -14.33
N ALA A 118 -10.13 -23.69 -14.13
CA ALA A 118 -10.97 -24.63 -14.85
C ALA A 118 -12.46 -24.36 -14.57
N PRO A 119 -13.36 -24.62 -15.54
CA PRO A 119 -14.80 -24.48 -15.34
C PRO A 119 -15.31 -25.26 -14.12
N GLY A 120 -16.03 -24.58 -13.23
CA GLY A 120 -16.51 -25.15 -11.96
C GLY A 120 -15.42 -25.36 -10.90
N GLY A 121 -14.22 -24.83 -11.15
CA GLY A 121 -13.09 -24.82 -10.26
C GLY A 121 -13.25 -23.88 -9.06
N PRO A 122 -12.24 -23.80 -8.19
CA PRO A 122 -12.24 -22.94 -7.01
C PRO A 122 -12.55 -21.46 -7.31
N LEU A 123 -11.96 -20.87 -8.36
CA LEU A 123 -12.26 -19.47 -8.72
C LEU A 123 -13.73 -19.32 -9.13
N ASP A 124 -14.23 -20.18 -10.03
CA ASP A 124 -15.62 -20.14 -10.45
C ASP A 124 -16.59 -20.26 -9.27
N ARG A 125 -16.35 -21.15 -8.32
CA ARG A 125 -17.20 -21.29 -7.12
C ARG A 125 -17.11 -20.08 -6.20
N LEU A 126 -15.95 -19.44 -6.15
CA LEU A 126 -15.73 -18.27 -5.32
C LEU A 126 -16.45 -17.04 -5.88
N LEU A 127 -16.45 -16.89 -7.22
CA LEU A 127 -17.10 -15.82 -7.98
C LEU A 127 -18.53 -16.14 -8.45
N ALA A 128 -19.05 -17.34 -8.15
CA ALA A 128 -20.42 -17.71 -8.48
C ALA A 128 -21.43 -16.77 -7.81
N GLU A 129 -22.63 -16.67 -8.42
CA GLU A 129 -23.78 -16.00 -7.82
C GLU A 129 -24.13 -16.68 -6.48
N ASP A 130 -24.32 -15.88 -5.42
CA ASP A 130 -24.41 -16.33 -4.02
C ASP A 130 -23.15 -17.04 -3.48
N GLY A 131 -22.02 -16.86 -4.17
CA GLY A 131 -20.72 -17.42 -3.80
C GLY A 131 -20.18 -16.83 -2.49
N PRO A 132 -19.13 -17.44 -1.92
CA PRO A 132 -18.54 -16.96 -0.68
C PRO A 132 -18.05 -15.51 -0.76
N LEU A 133 -17.48 -15.07 -1.89
CA LEU A 133 -17.08 -13.66 -2.05
C LEU A 133 -18.29 -12.74 -2.06
N GLU A 134 -19.33 -13.07 -2.83
CA GLU A 134 -20.53 -12.26 -2.88
C GLU A 134 -21.20 -12.17 -1.50
N ARG A 135 -21.34 -13.28 -0.77
CA ARG A 135 -21.88 -13.28 0.61
C ARG A 135 -21.00 -12.52 1.61
N LEU A 136 -19.69 -12.49 1.39
CA LEU A 136 -18.74 -11.75 2.22
C LEU A 136 -18.88 -10.24 1.98
N LEU A 137 -19.02 -9.82 0.71
CA LEU A 137 -19.06 -8.42 0.26
C LEU A 137 -20.48 -7.83 0.10
N ALA A 138 -21.52 -8.67 0.15
CA ALA A 138 -22.90 -8.23 0.06
C ALA A 138 -23.25 -7.28 1.22
N GLU A 139 -24.22 -6.40 0.99
CA GLU A 139 -24.67 -5.45 1.99
C GLU A 139 -25.29 -6.18 3.20
N GLY A 140 -24.76 -5.90 4.40
CA GLY A 140 -25.07 -6.64 5.62
C GLY A 140 -24.44 -8.04 5.71
N GLY A 141 -23.50 -8.32 4.81
CA GLY A 141 -22.66 -9.53 4.77
C GLY A 141 -21.65 -9.60 5.91
N LEU A 142 -20.74 -10.57 5.85
CA LEU A 142 -19.78 -10.79 6.92
C LEU A 142 -18.80 -9.63 7.06
N LEU A 143 -18.30 -9.07 5.95
CA LEU A 143 -17.36 -7.96 6.00
C LEU A 143 -18.01 -6.75 6.66
N ASP A 144 -19.21 -6.38 6.22
CA ASP A 144 -20.01 -5.30 6.81
C ASP A 144 -20.26 -5.50 8.31
N ARG A 145 -20.61 -6.70 8.75
CA ARG A 145 -20.84 -6.97 10.18
C ARG A 145 -19.57 -6.84 11.01
N ILE A 146 -18.44 -7.27 10.43
CA ILE A 146 -17.14 -7.27 11.10
C ILE A 146 -16.58 -5.84 11.19
N THR A 147 -16.81 -5.00 10.17
CA THR A 147 -16.35 -3.60 10.08
C THR A 147 -17.39 -2.57 10.52
N ALA A 148 -18.61 -2.99 10.87
CA ALA A 148 -19.65 -2.10 11.36
C ALA A 148 -19.20 -1.28 12.58
N THR A 149 -19.82 -0.12 12.78
CA THR A 149 -19.61 0.71 13.98
C THR A 149 -20.01 -0.06 15.23
N ASN A 150 -19.14 -0.09 16.24
CA ASN A 150 -19.19 -0.96 17.42
C ASN A 150 -19.16 -2.47 17.08
N GLY A 151 -18.72 -2.82 15.88
CA GLY A 151 -18.58 -4.18 15.40
C GLY A 151 -17.42 -4.92 16.06
N PRO A 152 -17.27 -6.22 15.76
CA PRO A 152 -16.23 -7.06 16.33
C PRO A 152 -14.82 -6.50 16.15
N LEU A 153 -14.46 -5.97 14.97
CA LEU A 153 -13.13 -5.39 14.77
C LEU A 153 -12.91 -4.17 15.64
N GLU A 154 -13.85 -3.22 15.63
CA GLU A 154 -13.71 -2.01 16.43
C GLU A 154 -13.61 -2.34 17.92
N ARG A 155 -14.41 -3.30 18.43
CA ARG A 155 -14.32 -3.76 19.83
C ARG A 155 -13.00 -4.46 20.14
N LEU A 156 -12.44 -5.20 19.19
CA LEU A 156 -11.14 -5.87 19.34
C LEU A 156 -9.99 -4.85 19.36
N THR A 157 -10.04 -3.83 18.50
CA THR A 157 -9.01 -2.80 18.34
C THR A 157 -9.26 -1.53 19.14
N ALA A 158 -10.35 -1.47 19.91
CA ALA A 158 -10.67 -0.34 20.77
C ALA A 158 -9.59 -0.12 21.82
N LYS A 159 -9.54 1.11 22.34
CA LYS A 159 -8.71 1.42 23.50
C LYS A 159 -9.14 0.57 24.69
N ASP A 160 -8.18 -0.07 25.36
CA ASP A 160 -8.38 -1.11 26.38
C ASP A 160 -9.14 -2.36 25.88
N GLY A 161 -9.18 -2.55 24.56
CA GLY A 161 -9.77 -3.70 23.91
C GLY A 161 -8.92 -4.96 24.09
N PRO A 162 -9.49 -6.16 23.79
CA PRO A 162 -8.78 -7.42 23.96
C PRO A 162 -7.43 -7.47 23.26
N LEU A 163 -7.31 -6.91 22.04
CA LEU A 163 -6.03 -6.91 21.34
C LEU A 163 -5.00 -6.03 22.04
N GLU A 164 -5.39 -4.83 22.51
CA GLU A 164 -4.47 -3.97 23.26
C GLU A 164 -4.05 -4.61 24.58
N VAL A 165 -4.94 -5.27 25.31
CA VAL A 165 -4.59 -6.00 26.55
C VAL A 165 -3.64 -7.16 26.28
N LEU A 166 -3.79 -7.85 25.16
CA LEU A 166 -2.91 -8.94 24.74
C LEU A 166 -1.52 -8.42 24.31
N THR A 167 -1.46 -7.31 23.57
CA THR A 167 -0.23 -6.82 22.90
C THR A 167 0.45 -5.62 23.56
N ARG A 168 -0.13 -5.01 24.60
CA ARG A 168 0.52 -3.94 25.38
C ARG A 168 1.81 -4.45 26.04
N GLN A 169 2.66 -3.51 26.42
CA GLN A 169 3.79 -3.79 27.28
C GLN A 169 3.31 -4.38 28.63
N ASP A 170 3.92 -5.48 29.06
CA ASP A 170 3.47 -6.37 30.14
C ASP A 170 2.10 -7.02 29.89
N GLY A 171 1.70 -7.13 28.63
CA GLY A 171 0.47 -7.76 28.19
C GLY A 171 0.49 -9.27 28.38
N LEU A 172 -0.65 -9.91 28.14
CA LEU A 172 -0.78 -11.37 28.33
C LEU A 172 0.16 -12.16 27.43
N ILE A 173 0.41 -11.71 26.20
CA ILE A 173 1.35 -12.39 25.29
C ILE A 173 2.76 -12.31 25.85
N GLU A 174 3.21 -11.13 26.30
CA GLU A 174 4.53 -10.93 26.88
C GLU A 174 4.72 -11.74 28.18
N ARG A 175 3.70 -11.77 29.05
CA ARG A 175 3.71 -12.61 30.28
C ARG A 175 3.69 -14.10 29.99
N ALA A 176 3.09 -14.51 28.87
CA ALA A 176 3.03 -15.91 28.47
C ALA A 176 4.37 -16.41 27.91
N ILE A 177 5.13 -15.55 27.22
CA ILE A 177 6.44 -15.85 26.64
C ILE A 177 7.64 -15.44 27.52
N ALA A 178 7.40 -14.69 28.60
CA ALA A 178 8.43 -14.31 29.57
C ALA A 178 9.02 -15.56 30.26
N GLU A 179 10.22 -15.41 30.81
CA GLU A 179 10.93 -16.47 31.54
C GLU A 179 10.12 -16.89 32.79
N ASN A 180 9.76 -18.18 32.90
CA ASN A 180 8.76 -18.75 33.80
C ASN A 180 7.29 -18.39 33.48
N GLY A 181 7.01 -18.03 32.23
CA GLY A 181 5.66 -17.79 31.74
C GLY A 181 4.83 -19.07 31.63
N ILE A 182 3.52 -18.90 31.50
CA ILE A 182 2.54 -20.00 31.39
C ILE A 182 2.83 -20.96 30.23
N LEU A 183 3.43 -20.49 29.13
CA LEU A 183 3.80 -21.36 28.02
C LEU A 183 5.02 -22.23 28.36
N GLU A 184 6.01 -21.68 29.06
CA GLU A 184 7.21 -22.41 29.45
C GLU A 184 6.89 -23.45 30.54
N THR A 185 6.04 -23.12 31.51
CA THR A 185 5.61 -24.07 32.56
C THR A 185 4.83 -25.24 31.96
N MET A 186 3.93 -24.97 31.00
CA MET A 186 3.19 -26.04 30.32
C MET A 186 4.10 -26.88 29.41
N LEU A 187 5.04 -26.26 28.68
CA LEU A 187 5.97 -27.00 27.82
C LEU A 187 6.98 -27.83 28.63
N ALA A 188 7.31 -27.38 29.85
CA ALA A 188 8.14 -28.12 30.79
C ALA A 188 7.38 -29.24 31.53
N GLU A 189 6.06 -29.08 31.77
CA GLU A 189 5.20 -30.13 32.36
C GLU A 189 4.78 -31.21 31.35
N ASP A 190 4.47 -30.85 30.10
CA ASP A 190 4.10 -31.82 29.03
C ASP A 190 5.31 -32.50 28.36
N GLY A 191 6.53 -32.07 28.72
CA GLY A 191 7.79 -32.65 28.25
C GLY A 191 8.39 -33.71 29.19
N ALA A 192 7.68 -34.10 30.26
CA ALA A 192 8.13 -35.06 31.28
C ALA A 192 7.46 -36.45 31.14
#